data_AF-A0A1G8M5J9-F1
#
_entry.id   AF-A0A1G8M5J9-F1
#
_cell.length_a   1.000
_cell.length_b   1.000
_cell.length_c   1.000
_cell.angle_alpha   90.00
_cell.angle_beta   90.00
_cell.angle_gamma   90.00
#
_symmetry.space_group_name_H-M   'P 1'
#
loop_
_entity.id
_entity.type
_entity.pdbx_description
1 polymer ?
#
loop_
_entity_poly.entity_id
_entity_poly.type
_entity_poly.pdbx_seq_one_letter_code
_entity_poly.pdbx_strand_id
1 'polypeptide(L)'
;MLSDALELDALEVHLLPTKVTQYNWDKMFQKMKKYIEHLQENQIATYPEKAEITRRICDGHIHVHIKRSFTTDAILLYSDLRSYVNQTHPLILIGVTNDYGKLSTPLIMDLIVMMQIDMPGKIFIKGYIHPQDWLKSIARLQGRGYL
;
A
#
# COMPACT_ATOMS: atom_id res chain seq x y z
N MET A 1 -17.69 29.83 -13.27
CA MET A 1 -16.78 28.75 -13.70
C MET A 1 -15.94 28.39 -12.49
N LEU A 2 -16.41 27.43 -11.70
CA LEU A 2 -15.61 26.87 -10.61
C LEU A 2 -14.65 25.88 -11.27
N SER A 3 -13.37 26.23 -11.28
CA SER A 3 -12.33 25.22 -11.48
C SER A 3 -12.34 24.36 -10.23
N ASP A 4 -13.14 23.30 -10.23
CA ASP A 4 -13.03 22.21 -9.27
C ASP A 4 -11.71 21.49 -9.58
N ALA A 5 -10.60 22.12 -9.20
CA ALA A 5 -9.31 21.45 -9.17
C ALA A 5 -9.48 20.31 -8.17
N LEU A 6 -9.34 19.09 -8.66
CA LEU A 6 -9.27 17.91 -7.81
C LEU A 6 -8.04 18.13 -6.91
N GLU A 7 -8.25 18.51 -5.66
CA GLU A 7 -7.16 18.57 -4.70
C GLU A 7 -6.74 17.09 -4.43
N LEU A 8 -5.43 16.89 -4.45
CA LEU A 8 -4.81 15.58 -4.40
C LEU A 8 -3.75 15.61 -3.31
N ASP A 9 -3.91 14.72 -2.34
CA ASP A 9 -3.01 14.59 -1.22
C ASP A 9 -2.19 13.30 -1.31
N ALA A 10 -0.96 13.36 -0.82
CA ALA A 10 -0.12 12.18 -0.69
C ALA A 10 -0.45 11.43 0.61
N LEU A 11 -0.67 10.12 0.49
CA LEU A 11 -0.65 9.17 1.57
C LEU A 11 0.72 8.48 1.61
N GLU A 12 1.47 8.73 2.68
CA GLU A 12 2.77 8.08 2.93
C GLU A 12 2.61 7.07 4.07
N VAL A 13 3.04 5.82 3.85
CA VAL A 13 3.04 4.78 4.89
C VAL A 13 4.47 4.40 5.22
N HIS A 14 4.85 4.62 6.47
CA HIS A 14 6.17 4.34 6.98
C HIS A 14 6.16 3.11 7.88
N LEU A 15 7.14 2.24 7.70
CA LEU A 15 7.44 1.19 8.67
C LEU A 15 8.19 1.78 9.88
N LEU A 16 8.03 1.19 11.05
CA LEU A 16 8.80 1.53 12.27
C LEU A 16 9.74 0.36 12.65
N PRO A 17 10.95 0.26 12.05
CA PRO A 17 11.90 -0.84 12.30
C PRO A 17 12.21 -1.06 13.77
N THR A 18 12.29 0.00 14.57
CA THR A 18 12.51 -0.10 16.02
C THR A 18 11.43 -0.86 16.77
N LYS A 19 10.24 -1.03 16.16
CA LYS A 19 9.11 -1.75 16.73
C LYS A 19 8.92 -3.12 16.10
N VAL A 20 9.61 -3.48 15.02
CA VAL A 20 9.41 -4.75 14.29
C VAL A 20 10.71 -5.55 14.22
N THR A 21 10.65 -6.84 14.53
CA THR A 21 11.79 -7.74 14.35
C THR A 21 11.87 -8.20 12.90
N GLN A 22 13.08 -8.53 12.42
CA GLN A 22 13.28 -9.10 11.09
C GLN A 22 12.38 -10.31 10.84
N TYR A 23 12.26 -11.22 11.81
CA TYR A 23 11.39 -12.39 11.73
C TYR A 23 9.90 -12.05 11.52
N ASN A 24 9.36 -11.07 12.26
CA ASN A 24 7.97 -10.67 12.09
C ASN A 24 7.75 -9.95 10.76
N TRP A 25 8.73 -9.14 10.36
CA TRP A 25 8.71 -8.48 9.07
C TRP A 25 8.78 -9.48 7.91
N ASP A 26 9.61 -10.51 7.98
CA ASP A 26 9.70 -11.56 6.96
C ASP A 26 8.36 -12.27 6.78
N LYS A 27 7.65 -12.59 7.86
CA LYS A 27 6.30 -13.17 7.79
C LYS A 27 5.32 -12.25 7.06
N MET A 28 5.31 -10.97 7.43
CA MET A 28 4.45 -9.98 6.79
C MET A 28 4.82 -9.80 5.31
N PHE A 29 6.11 -9.67 5.00
CA PHE A 29 6.63 -9.56 3.64
C PHE A 29 6.19 -10.74 2.78
N GLN A 30 6.34 -11.98 3.26
CA GLN A 30 5.90 -13.17 2.50
C GLN A 30 4.38 -13.20 2.32
N LYS A 31 3.61 -12.81 3.34
CA LYS A 31 2.15 -12.70 3.24
C LYS A 31 1.72 -11.68 2.18
N MET A 32 2.34 -10.49 2.18
CA MET A 32 2.11 -9.43 1.19
C MET A 32 2.58 -9.85 -0.21
N LYS A 33 3.75 -10.49 -0.32
CA LYS A 33 4.29 -11.02 -1.59
C LYS A 33 3.27 -11.96 -2.22
N LYS A 34 2.83 -12.97 -1.46
CA LYS A 34 1.84 -13.93 -1.90
C LYS A 34 0.55 -13.22 -2.31
N TYR A 35 0.06 -12.26 -1.52
CA TYR A 35 -1.14 -11.50 -1.86
C TYR A 35 -1.02 -10.82 -3.23
N ILE A 36 0.06 -10.06 -3.45
CA ILE A 36 0.28 -9.28 -4.67
C ILE A 36 0.47 -10.18 -5.90
N GLU A 37 1.15 -11.32 -5.76
CA GLU A 37 1.33 -12.31 -6.83
C GLU A 37 0.01 -12.89 -7.33
N HIS A 38 -0.99 -13.03 -6.45
CA HIS A 38 -2.32 -13.56 -6.82
C HIS A 38 -3.24 -12.48 -7.43
N LEU A 39 -2.84 -11.21 -7.45
CA LEU A 39 -3.68 -10.14 -8.00
C LEU A 39 -3.59 -10.06 -9.53
N GLN A 40 -4.76 -9.91 -10.14
CA GLN A 40 -4.92 -9.42 -11.50
C GLN A 40 -4.83 -7.88 -11.52
N GLU A 41 -4.46 -7.30 -12.65
CA GLU A 41 -4.25 -5.85 -12.78
C GLU A 41 -5.49 -5.02 -12.43
N ASN A 42 -6.68 -5.46 -12.85
CA ASN A 42 -7.97 -4.84 -12.51
C ASN A 42 -8.33 -4.91 -11.01
N GLN A 43 -7.59 -5.70 -10.22
CA GLN A 43 -7.74 -5.80 -8.76
C GLN A 43 -6.72 -4.92 -8.03
N ILE A 44 -5.67 -4.47 -8.71
CA ILE A 44 -4.62 -3.61 -8.15
C ILE A 44 -5.09 -2.15 -8.13
N ALA A 45 -5.68 -1.68 -9.24
CA ALA A 45 -6.16 -0.31 -9.41
C ALA A 45 -7.64 -0.31 -9.86
N THR A 46 -8.45 0.55 -9.26
CA THR A 46 -9.89 0.66 -9.61
C THR A 46 -10.09 1.51 -10.88
N TYR A 47 -10.92 1.02 -11.81
CA TYR A 47 -11.47 1.75 -12.96
C TYR A 47 -12.29 2.95 -12.44
N PRO A 48 -12.15 4.19 -12.98
CA PRO A 48 -12.39 4.47 -14.40
C PRO A 48 -11.19 4.93 -15.25
N GLU A 49 -10.07 5.29 -14.64
CA GLU A 49 -8.87 5.71 -15.38
C GLU A 49 -8.00 4.50 -15.75
N LYS A 50 -7.51 4.46 -17.00
CA LYS A 50 -6.50 3.48 -17.40
C LYS A 50 -5.24 3.72 -16.56
N ALA A 51 -4.89 2.74 -15.73
CA ALA A 51 -3.64 2.74 -15.00
C ALA A 51 -2.61 1.86 -15.73
N GLU A 52 -1.39 2.35 -15.87
CA GLU A 52 -0.24 1.55 -16.28
C GLU A 52 0.41 0.97 -15.02
N ILE A 53 0.44 -0.35 -14.90
CA ILE A 53 0.95 -1.06 -13.73
C ILE A 53 2.27 -1.73 -14.09
N THR A 54 3.37 -1.27 -13.49
CA THR A 54 4.66 -1.95 -13.56
C THR A 54 4.90 -2.65 -12.23
N ARG A 55 5.07 -3.97 -12.23
CA ARG A 55 5.39 -4.74 -11.02
C ARG A 55 6.65 -5.58 -11.20
N ARG A 56 7.53 -5.54 -10.22
CA ARG A 56 8.69 -6.42 -10.06
C ARG A 56 8.62 -7.07 -8.69
N ILE A 57 8.38 -8.37 -8.68
CA ILE A 57 8.28 -9.17 -7.47
C ILE A 57 9.43 -10.17 -7.50
N CYS A 58 10.30 -10.10 -6.51
CA CYS A 58 11.45 -10.97 -6.34
C CYS A 58 11.48 -11.48 -4.89
N ASP A 59 12.37 -12.42 -4.59
CA ASP A 59 12.43 -13.02 -3.25
C ASP A 59 12.80 -12.01 -2.15
N GLY A 60 13.64 -11.02 -2.47
CA GLY A 60 14.11 -10.02 -1.52
C GLY A 60 13.48 -8.63 -1.65
N HIS A 61 12.69 -8.38 -2.70
CA HIS A 61 12.06 -7.07 -2.88
C HIS A 61 10.79 -7.14 -3.72
N ILE A 62 9.86 -6.22 -3.42
CA ILE A 62 8.62 -5.99 -4.16
C ILE A 62 8.61 -4.53 -4.54
N HIS A 63 8.42 -4.29 -5.84
CA HIS A 63 8.28 -2.96 -6.38
C HIS A 63 7.04 -2.93 -7.28
N VAL A 64 6.06 -2.10 -6.94
CA VAL A 64 4.88 -1.88 -7.78
C VAL A 64 4.73 -0.38 -8.01
N HIS A 65 4.64 0.02 -9.26
CA HIS A 65 4.32 1.36 -9.71
C HIS A 65 2.98 1.33 -10.43
N ILE A 66 2.09 2.23 -10.06
CA ILE A 66 0.77 2.36 -10.65
C ILE A 66 0.65 3.80 -11.12
N LYS A 67 0.83 3.99 -12.43
CA LYS A 67 0.82 5.30 -13.07
C LYS A 67 -0.56 5.58 -13.66
N ARG A 68 -1.09 6.76 -13.39
CA ARG A 68 -2.32 7.31 -13.99
C ARG A 68 -1.99 8.63 -14.68
N SER A 69 -2.99 9.24 -15.30
CA SER A 69 -2.85 10.50 -16.02
C SER A 69 -2.24 11.62 -15.17
N PHE A 70 -2.57 11.67 -13.86
CA PHE A 70 -2.17 12.76 -12.97
C PHE A 70 -1.51 12.30 -11.67
N THR A 71 -1.39 11.00 -11.45
CA THR A 71 -0.90 10.44 -10.18
C THR A 71 0.00 9.23 -10.40
N THR A 72 0.88 8.97 -9.45
CA THR A 72 1.67 7.74 -9.41
C THR A 72 1.70 7.22 -7.99
N ASP A 73 1.22 6.00 -7.82
CA ASP A 73 1.31 5.29 -6.56
C ASP A 73 2.49 4.32 -6.62
N ALA A 74 3.14 4.10 -5.48
CA ALA A 74 4.31 3.25 -5.37
C ALA A 74 4.24 2.33 -4.14
N ILE A 75 4.73 1.11 -4.31
CA ILE A 75 4.91 0.11 -3.26
C ILE A 75 6.36 -0.32 -3.32
N LEU A 76 7.09 -0.13 -2.23
CA LEU A 76 8.49 -0.50 -2.12
C LEU A 76 8.73 -1.30 -0.83
N LEU A 77 8.87 -2.61 -0.98
CA LEU A 77 9.08 -3.52 0.12
C LEU A 77 10.39 -4.28 -0.06
N TYR A 78 11.21 -4.36 0.97
CA TYR A 78 12.40 -5.22 1.00
C TYR A 78 12.22 -6.26 2.09
N SER A 79 12.67 -7.49 1.85
CA SER A 79 12.63 -8.52 2.88
C SER A 79 13.57 -8.19 4.04
N ASP A 80 14.82 -7.81 3.76
CA ASP A 80 15.76 -7.38 4.81
C ASP A 80 15.54 -5.90 5.17
N LEU A 81 15.22 -5.63 6.44
CA LEU A 81 14.99 -4.28 6.95
C LEU A 81 16.21 -3.36 6.72
N ARG A 82 17.43 -3.90 6.69
CA ARG A 82 18.66 -3.14 6.45
C ARG A 82 18.81 -2.66 5.01
N SER A 83 18.00 -3.18 4.08
CA SER A 83 18.01 -2.77 2.67
C SER A 83 17.31 -1.42 2.43
N TYR A 84 16.53 -0.94 3.39
CA TYR A 84 15.87 0.36 3.28
C TYR A 84 16.88 1.52 3.38
N VAL A 85 16.74 2.53 2.52
CA VAL A 85 17.62 3.70 2.57
C VAL A 85 17.47 4.47 3.88
N ASN A 86 16.22 4.69 4.33
CA ASN A 86 15.95 5.28 5.64
C ASN A 86 15.67 4.17 6.66
N GLN A 87 16.62 3.91 7.55
CA GLN A 87 16.53 2.87 8.58
C GLN A 87 15.66 3.23 9.78
N THR A 88 15.37 4.52 9.98
CA THR A 88 14.59 4.95 11.16
C THR A 88 13.09 4.84 10.92
N HIS A 89 12.64 5.27 9.74
CA HIS A 89 11.23 5.31 9.33
C HIS A 89 11.13 5.09 7.81
N PRO A 90 11.40 3.86 7.31
CA PRO A 90 11.34 3.57 5.89
C PRO A 90 9.95 3.87 5.33
N LEU A 91 9.89 4.69 4.28
CA LEU A 91 8.67 4.86 3.48
C LEU A 91 8.50 3.61 2.61
N ILE A 92 7.37 2.92 2.78
CA ILE A 92 7.12 1.63 2.13
C ILE A 92 5.96 1.64 1.13
N LEU A 93 5.01 2.56 1.30
CA LEU A 93 3.89 2.76 0.38
C LEU A 93 3.67 4.26 0.17
N ILE A 94 3.38 4.64 -1.06
CA ILE A 94 2.95 5.97 -1.44
C ILE A 94 1.68 5.80 -2.26
N GLY A 95 0.58 6.38 -1.79
CA GLY A 95 -0.67 6.46 -2.51
C GLY A 95 -1.10 7.90 -2.69
N VAL A 96 -1.92 8.19 -3.69
CA VAL A 96 -2.60 9.46 -3.82
C VAL A 96 -4.06 9.31 -3.40
N THR A 97 -4.49 10.22 -2.53
CA THR A 97 -5.87 10.38 -2.09
C THR A 97 -6.49 11.63 -2.68
N ASN A 98 -7.79 11.63 -2.89
CA ASN A 98 -8.54 12.88 -3.09
C ASN A 98 -8.84 13.54 -1.73
N ASP A 99 -9.51 14.69 -1.77
CA ASP A 99 -9.89 15.52 -0.60
C ASP A 99 -10.74 14.81 0.45
N TYR A 100 -11.37 13.70 0.06
CA TYR A 100 -12.16 12.87 0.95
C TYR A 100 -11.33 11.72 1.57
N GLY A 101 -10.02 11.67 1.34
CA GLY A 101 -9.14 10.58 1.76
C GLY A 101 -9.37 9.27 1.02
N LYS A 102 -10.03 9.31 -0.15
CA LYS A 102 -10.34 8.10 -0.92
C LYS A 102 -9.12 7.68 -1.72
N LEU A 103 -8.70 6.43 -1.55
CA LEU A 103 -7.57 5.90 -2.27
C LEU A 103 -7.98 5.32 -3.62
N SER A 104 -7.27 5.68 -4.68
CA SER A 104 -7.54 5.13 -6.02
C SER A 104 -7.01 3.71 -6.22
N THR A 105 -6.17 3.23 -5.29
CA THR A 105 -5.46 1.96 -5.36
C THR A 105 -5.89 1.03 -4.21
N PRO A 106 -6.82 0.10 -4.47
CA PRO A 106 -7.25 -0.91 -3.50
C PRO A 106 -6.09 -1.70 -2.89
N LEU A 107 -5.05 -2.00 -3.69
CA LEU A 107 -3.88 -2.74 -3.22
C LEU A 107 -3.18 -2.05 -2.03
N ILE A 108 -2.93 -0.74 -2.08
CA ILE A 108 -2.26 -0.02 -0.99
C ILE A 108 -3.10 -0.10 0.28
N MET A 109 -4.42 0.08 0.14
CA MET A 109 -5.34 -0.04 1.27
C MET A 109 -5.28 -1.45 1.88
N ASP A 110 -5.25 -2.49 1.05
CA ASP A 110 -5.14 -3.88 1.49
C ASP A 110 -3.85 -4.16 2.24
N LEU A 111 -2.71 -3.63 1.77
CA LEU A 111 -1.44 -3.78 2.48
C LEU A 111 -1.44 -3.05 3.82
N ILE A 112 -2.03 -1.84 3.88
CA ILE A 112 -2.17 -1.08 5.13
C ILE A 112 -2.99 -1.86 6.16
N VAL A 113 -4.16 -2.37 5.76
CA VAL A 113 -5.04 -3.14 6.65
C VAL A 113 -4.37 -4.42 7.11
N MET A 114 -3.72 -5.15 6.20
CA MET A 114 -2.97 -6.37 6.54
C MET A 114 -1.88 -6.08 7.57
N MET A 115 -1.09 -5.02 7.37
CA MET A 115 -0.06 -4.62 8.33
C MET A 115 -0.64 -4.18 9.67
N GLN A 116 -1.72 -3.41 9.69
CA GLN A 116 -2.31 -2.93 10.95
C GLN A 116 -2.96 -4.05 11.77
N ILE A 117 -3.54 -5.06 11.12
CA ILE A 117 -4.17 -6.18 11.82
C ILE A 117 -3.11 -7.14 12.38
N ASP A 118 -2.13 -7.56 11.57
CA ASP A 118 -1.13 -8.54 12.00
C ASP A 118 0.00 -7.90 12.84
N MET A 119 0.26 -6.61 12.64
CA MET A 119 1.35 -5.86 13.26
C MET A 119 0.87 -4.47 13.73
N PRO A 120 -0.05 -4.41 14.70
CA PRO A 120 -0.63 -3.16 15.17
C PRO A 120 0.44 -2.21 15.74
N GLY A 121 0.36 -0.93 15.33
CA GLY A 121 1.27 0.12 15.79
C GLY A 121 2.71 0.02 15.26
N LYS A 122 2.95 -0.81 14.23
CA LYS A 122 4.26 -0.96 13.57
C LYS A 122 4.44 -0.11 12.32
N ILE A 123 3.37 0.52 11.84
CA ILE A 123 3.43 1.49 10.76
C ILE A 123 2.88 2.85 11.21
N PHE A 124 3.36 3.90 10.58
CA PHE A 124 2.88 5.26 10.70
C PHE A 124 2.32 5.71 9.36
N ILE A 125 1.14 6.32 9.37
CA ILE A 125 0.44 6.77 8.15
C ILE A 125 0.36 8.28 8.21
N LYS A 126 0.90 8.95 7.20
CA LYS A 126 0.82 10.39 7.00
C LYS A 126 -0.13 10.66 5.83
N GLY A 127 -1.25 11.30 6.14
CA GLY A 127 -2.38 11.48 5.22
C GLY A 127 -3.67 10.92 5.82
N TYR A 128 -4.79 11.14 5.15
CA TYR A 128 -6.11 10.71 5.61
C TYR A 128 -6.61 9.54 4.77
N ILE A 129 -7.16 8.51 5.44
CA ILE A 129 -7.78 7.36 4.79
C ILE A 129 -9.26 7.36 5.13
N HIS A 130 -10.09 7.31 4.10
CA HIS A 130 -11.53 7.26 4.28
C HIS A 130 -11.99 5.95 4.96
N PRO A 131 -12.80 5.98 6.03
CA PRO A 131 -13.21 4.78 6.77
C PRO A 131 -13.89 3.69 5.93
N GLN A 132 -14.62 4.07 4.88
CA GLN A 132 -15.25 3.07 4.00
C GLN A 132 -14.23 2.25 3.19
N ASP A 133 -13.09 2.83 2.84
CA ASP A 133 -12.06 2.09 2.08
C ASP A 133 -11.39 1.05 2.97
N TRP A 134 -11.27 1.34 4.28
CA TRP A 134 -10.88 0.36 5.29
C TRP A 134 -11.83 -0.83 5.37
N LEU A 135 -13.13 -0.59 5.50
CA LEU A 135 -14.12 -1.67 5.58
C LEU A 135 -14.17 -2.53 4.30
N LYS A 136 -14.09 -1.89 3.13
CA LYS A 136 -14.01 -2.61 1.84
C LYS A 136 -12.75 -3.46 1.75
N SER A 137 -11.63 -2.98 2.27
CA SER A 137 -10.37 -3.72 2.30
C SER A 137 -10.44 -4.94 3.20
N ILE A 138 -11.00 -4.82 4.42
CA ILE A 138 -11.25 -5.97 5.29
C ILE A 138 -12.05 -7.04 4.56
N ALA A 139 -13.18 -6.66 3.94
CA ALA A 139 -14.03 -7.60 3.22
C ALA A 139 -13.30 -8.29 2.06
N ARG A 140 -12.49 -7.55 1.27
CA ARG A 140 -11.68 -8.13 0.18
C ARG A 140 -10.65 -9.13 0.71
N LEU A 141 -9.94 -8.78 1.78
CA LEU A 141 -8.88 -9.62 2.34
C LEU A 141 -9.43 -10.89 2.98
N GLN A 142 -10.55 -10.80 3.72
CA GLN A 142 -11.26 -11.95 4.26
C GLN A 142 -11.75 -12.88 3.14
N GLY A 143 -12.38 -12.31 2.10
CA GLY A 143 -12.84 -13.09 0.94
C GLY A 143 -11.72 -13.79 0.16
N ARG A 144 -10.45 -13.43 0.41
CA ARG A 144 -9.26 -14.03 -0.22
C ARG A 144 -8.42 -14.87 0.75
N GLY A 145 -8.79 -14.97 2.03
CA GLY A 145 -8.07 -15.74 3.04
C GLY A 145 -6.75 -15.11 3.51
N TYR A 146 -6.66 -13.77 3.48
CA TYR A 146 -5.49 -13.01 3.95
C TYR A 146 -5.73 -12.25 5.27
N LEU A 147 -6.94 -12.36 5.84
CA LEU A 147 -7.32 -12.00 7.20
C LEU A 147 -8.17 -13.12 7.77
#